data_AF-A0A3G9IRR0-F1
#
_entry.id   AF-A0A3G9IRR0-F1
#
_cell.length_a   1.000
_cell.length_b   1.000
_cell.length_c   1.000
_cell.angle_alpha   90.00
_cell.angle_beta   90.00
_cell.angle_gamma   90.00
#
_symmetry.space_group_name_H-M   'P 1'
#
loop_
_entity.id
_entity.type
_entity.pdbx_description
1 polymer ?
#
loop_
_entity_poly.entity_id
_entity_poly.type
_entity_poly.pdbx_seq_one_letter_code
_entity_poly.pdbx_strand_id
1 'polypeptide(L)'
;MTAAVAGQDEILALELEIRASLRAVRGALESLHRPVSPALVRAQQATLNVMAVIEAETPFLKAGDAGRALGSRSQTPRNAAAKARLEGRVLGVPAGAQTVYPAFQFADGSVLPVIADLRTLGAEAGQDERNILLWLFSPTTYLPSAGRPIDILISDPATVLAVAEQAWNIEW
;
A
#
# COMPACT_ATOMS: atom_id res chain seq x y z
N MET A 1 -6.54 -34.21 28.18
CA MET A 1 -5.97 -33.15 29.05
C MET A 1 -5.07 -32.16 28.32
N THR A 2 -4.77 -32.38 27.03
CA THR A 2 -3.81 -31.61 26.21
C THR A 2 -4.41 -30.39 25.51
N ALA A 3 -5.69 -30.42 25.12
CA ALA A 3 -6.35 -29.30 24.42
C ALA A 3 -6.65 -28.09 25.32
N ALA A 4 -6.93 -28.32 26.61
CA ALA A 4 -7.20 -27.24 27.56
C ALA A 4 -5.94 -26.44 27.93
N VAL A 5 -4.78 -27.11 28.00
CA VAL A 5 -3.48 -26.46 28.25
C VAL A 5 -3.03 -25.66 27.03
N ALA A 6 -3.19 -26.20 25.81
CA ALA A 6 -2.90 -25.48 24.58
C ALA A 6 -3.73 -24.18 24.44
N GLY A 7 -5.03 -24.22 24.77
CA GLY A 7 -5.87 -23.02 24.76
C GLY A 7 -5.50 -21.99 25.85
N GLN A 8 -4.94 -22.43 26.97
CA GLN A 8 -4.48 -21.53 28.04
C GLN A 8 -3.18 -20.82 27.65
N ASP A 9 -2.26 -21.53 26.98
CA ASP A 9 -1.00 -20.96 26.48
C ASP A 9 -1.24 -19.95 25.35
N GLU A 10 -2.19 -20.21 24.44
CA GLU A 10 -2.58 -19.28 23.37
C GLU A 10 -3.20 -17.98 23.92
N ILE A 11 -4.10 -18.07 24.91
CA ILE A 11 -4.69 -16.89 25.56
C ILE A 11 -3.61 -16.04 26.23
N LEU A 12 -2.66 -16.69 26.90
CA LEU A 12 -1.58 -16.00 27.60
C LEU A 12 -0.60 -15.34 26.63
N ALA A 13 -0.31 -15.99 25.49
CA ALA A 13 0.47 -15.40 24.40
C ALA A 13 -0.22 -14.16 23.81
N LEU A 14 -1.52 -14.26 23.50
CA LEU A 14 -2.31 -13.13 22.99
C LEU A 14 -2.32 -11.94 23.97
N GLU A 15 -2.50 -12.22 25.27
CA GLU A 15 -2.48 -11.16 26.27
C GLU A 15 -1.11 -10.46 26.36
N LEU A 16 -0.02 -11.21 26.25
CA LEU A 16 1.34 -10.66 26.21
C LEU A 16 1.56 -9.79 24.96
N GLU A 17 1.08 -10.22 23.80
CA GLU A 17 1.14 -9.45 22.55
C GLU A 17 0.33 -8.15 22.62
N ILE A 18 -0.89 -8.21 23.18
CA ILE A 18 -1.73 -7.02 23.40
C ILE A 18 -1.01 -6.03 24.34
N ARG A 19 -0.46 -6.51 25.45
CA ARG A 19 0.28 -5.66 26.41
C ARG A 19 1.53 -5.03 25.78
N ALA A 20 2.26 -5.79 24.97
CA ALA A 20 3.42 -5.29 24.23
C ALA A 20 3.02 -4.21 23.22
N SER A 21 1.95 -4.46 22.45
CA SER A 21 1.40 -3.51 21.48
C SER A 21 0.93 -2.22 22.15
N LEU A 22 0.20 -2.32 23.26
CA LEU A 22 -0.24 -1.17 24.04
C LEU A 22 0.94 -0.35 24.59
N ARG A 23 2.03 -1.01 25.00
CA ARG A 23 3.24 -0.32 25.45
C ARG A 23 3.91 0.44 24.32
N ALA A 24 3.99 -0.15 23.12
CA ALA A 24 4.52 0.52 21.94
C ALA A 24 3.67 1.73 21.54
N VAL A 25 2.35 1.58 21.51
CA VAL A 25 1.42 2.68 21.20
C VAL A 25 1.52 3.80 22.24
N ARG A 26 1.56 3.46 23.53
CA ARG A 26 1.77 4.43 24.61
C ARG A 26 3.06 5.22 24.40
N GLY A 27 4.19 4.54 24.19
CA GLY A 27 5.47 5.21 23.98
C GLY A 27 5.47 6.11 22.76
N ALA A 28 4.81 5.69 21.67
CA ALA A 28 4.64 6.52 20.48
C ALA A 28 3.82 7.79 20.79
N LEU A 29 2.70 7.68 21.50
CA LEU A 29 1.86 8.82 21.87
C LEU A 29 2.57 9.77 22.85
N GLU A 30 3.33 9.24 23.80
CA GLU A 30 4.13 10.03 24.76
C GLU A 30 5.27 10.80 24.08
N SER A 31 5.78 10.31 22.95
CA SER A 31 6.84 11.00 22.18
C SER A 31 6.34 12.19 21.34
N LEU A 32 5.02 12.41 21.25
CA LEU A 32 4.44 13.47 20.44
C LEU A 32 4.61 14.84 21.11
N HIS A 33 5.24 15.78 20.40
CA HIS A 33 5.40 17.17 20.86
C HIS A 33 4.06 17.95 20.95
N ARG A 34 3.01 17.48 20.27
CA ARG A 34 1.66 18.04 20.32
C ARG A 34 0.63 16.92 20.42
N PRO A 35 -0.41 17.04 21.24
CA PRO A 35 -1.49 16.07 21.28
C PRO A 35 -2.13 15.91 19.90
N VAL A 36 -2.32 14.66 19.48
CA VAL A 36 -3.06 14.30 18.26
C VAL A 36 -4.46 13.87 18.67
N SER A 37 -5.47 14.25 17.90
CA SER A 37 -6.85 13.87 18.21
C SER A 37 -7.05 12.36 18.11
N PRO A 38 -7.89 11.74 18.95
CA PRO A 38 -8.22 10.32 18.84
C PRO A 38 -8.77 9.94 17.45
N ALA A 39 -9.47 10.86 16.79
CA ALA A 39 -9.99 10.66 15.45
C ALA A 39 -8.85 10.46 14.42
N LEU A 40 -7.80 11.28 14.48
CA LEU A 40 -6.66 11.17 13.57
C LEU A 40 -5.84 9.91 13.83
N VAL A 41 -5.67 9.51 15.10
CA VAL A 41 -5.01 8.24 15.45
C VAL A 41 -5.78 7.05 14.86
N ARG A 42 -7.11 7.02 15.00
CA ARG A 42 -7.95 5.96 14.41
C ARG A 42 -7.87 5.94 12.89
N ALA A 43 -7.89 7.11 12.24
CA ALA A 43 -7.75 7.19 10.78
C ALA A 43 -6.41 6.61 10.32
N GLN A 44 -5.31 6.95 10.99
CA GLN A 44 -4.00 6.40 10.66
C GLN A 44 -3.93 4.88 10.89
N GLN A 45 -4.51 4.37 11.98
CA GLN A 45 -4.59 2.93 12.23
C GLN A 45 -5.41 2.22 11.15
N ALA A 46 -6.54 2.79 10.73
CA ALA A 46 -7.36 2.24 9.66
C ALA A 46 -6.56 2.15 8.35
N THR A 47 -5.82 3.19 7.99
CA THR A 47 -4.92 3.16 6.83
C THR A 47 -3.88 2.05 6.94
N LEU A 48 -3.23 1.88 8.10
CA LEU A 48 -2.25 0.81 8.29
C LEU A 48 -2.88 -0.59 8.17
N ASN A 49 -4.09 -0.77 8.70
CA ASN A 49 -4.83 -2.04 8.58
C ASN A 49 -5.13 -2.36 7.11
N VAL A 50 -5.58 -1.39 6.32
CA VAL A 50 -5.82 -1.59 4.88
C VAL A 50 -4.53 -1.93 4.15
N MET A 51 -3.43 -1.21 4.44
CA MET A 51 -2.13 -1.50 3.85
C MET A 51 -1.64 -2.93 4.16
N ALA A 52 -1.91 -3.44 5.37
CA ALA A 52 -1.57 -4.81 5.74
C ALA A 52 -2.42 -5.85 5.00
N VAL A 53 -3.72 -5.56 4.77
CA VAL A 53 -4.58 -6.42 3.94
C VAL A 53 -4.07 -6.45 2.49
N ILE A 54 -3.73 -5.28 1.93
CA ILE A 54 -3.15 -5.18 0.58
C ILE A 54 -1.85 -5.98 0.51
N GLU A 55 -0.94 -5.86 1.49
CA GLU A 55 0.32 -6.61 1.50
C GLU A 55 0.11 -8.14 1.54
N ALA A 56 -0.96 -8.60 2.21
CA ALA A 56 -1.35 -10.01 2.23
C ALA A 56 -1.88 -10.50 0.88
N GLU A 57 -2.56 -9.64 0.10
CA GLU A 57 -3.03 -9.96 -1.27
C GLU A 57 -1.90 -9.83 -2.31
N THR A 58 -1.05 -8.82 -2.17
CA THR A 58 0.07 -8.53 -3.06
C THR A 58 1.32 -8.14 -2.26
N PRO A 59 2.37 -8.98 -2.25
CA PRO A 59 3.55 -8.70 -1.46
C PRO A 59 4.18 -7.35 -1.79
N PHE A 60 4.72 -6.69 -0.77
CA PHE A 60 5.45 -5.45 -0.92
C PHE A 60 6.95 -5.71 -1.08
N LEU A 61 7.49 -5.37 -2.24
CA LEU A 61 8.91 -5.52 -2.53
C LEU A 61 9.71 -4.39 -1.88
N LYS A 62 10.87 -4.74 -1.32
CA LYS A 62 11.89 -3.75 -0.94
C LYS A 62 12.57 -3.23 -2.21
N ALA A 63 13.20 -2.05 -2.13
CA ALA A 63 13.82 -1.41 -3.29
C ALA A 63 14.78 -2.31 -4.09
N GLY A 64 15.55 -3.18 -3.41
CA GLY A 64 16.45 -4.13 -4.08
C GLY A 64 15.71 -5.17 -4.92
N ASP A 65 14.63 -5.74 -4.39
CA ASP A 65 13.79 -6.73 -5.09
C ASP A 65 13.00 -6.07 -6.21
N ALA A 66 12.45 -4.87 -5.99
CA ALA A 66 11.80 -4.08 -7.03
C ALA A 66 12.76 -3.77 -8.19
N GLY A 67 14.02 -3.44 -7.89
CA GLY A 67 15.05 -3.21 -8.90
C GLY A 67 15.35 -4.44 -9.74
N ARG A 68 15.33 -5.63 -9.13
CA ARG A 68 15.47 -6.91 -9.84
C ARG A 68 14.22 -7.23 -10.66
N ALA A 69 13.03 -6.94 -10.13
CA ALA A 69 11.76 -7.10 -10.84
C ALA A 69 11.67 -6.20 -12.09
N LEU A 70 12.38 -5.07 -12.10
CA LEU A 70 12.62 -4.20 -13.27
C LEU A 70 13.71 -4.73 -14.25
N GLY A 71 14.19 -5.95 -14.06
CA GLY A 71 15.23 -6.55 -14.89
C GLY A 71 16.65 -6.03 -14.64
N SER A 72 16.89 -5.26 -13.56
CA SER A 72 18.24 -4.75 -13.27
C SER A 72 19.21 -5.89 -12.91
N ARG A 73 20.32 -5.95 -13.66
CA ARG A 73 21.47 -6.85 -13.39
C ARG A 73 22.63 -6.13 -12.67
N SER A 74 22.40 -4.90 -12.23
CA SER A 74 23.40 -4.10 -11.50
C SER A 74 23.72 -4.72 -10.14
N GLN A 75 24.91 -4.42 -9.60
CA GLN A 75 25.25 -4.70 -8.20
C GLN A 75 24.42 -3.85 -7.21
N THR A 76 23.79 -2.76 -7.69
CA THR A 76 22.96 -1.84 -6.90
C THR A 76 21.53 -1.74 -7.45
N PRO A 77 20.74 -2.83 -7.46
CA PRO A 77 19.42 -2.87 -8.10
C PRO A 77 18.43 -1.86 -7.49
N ARG A 78 18.58 -1.53 -6.20
CA ARG A 78 17.78 -0.49 -5.53
C ARG A 78 17.78 0.86 -6.25
N ASN A 79 18.87 1.21 -6.93
CA ASN A 79 18.98 2.48 -7.65
C ASN A 79 18.07 2.49 -8.89
N ALA A 80 17.83 1.32 -9.51
CA ALA A 80 16.90 1.21 -10.62
C ALA A 80 15.45 1.46 -10.16
N ALA A 81 15.05 0.91 -9.01
CA ALA A 81 13.73 1.16 -8.43
C ALA A 81 13.56 2.62 -8.00
N ALA A 82 14.57 3.21 -7.36
CA ALA A 82 14.54 4.62 -6.96
C ALA A 82 14.44 5.54 -8.19
N LYS A 83 15.23 5.27 -9.24
CA LYS A 83 15.18 6.02 -10.50
C LYS A 83 13.81 5.88 -11.18
N ALA A 84 13.28 4.67 -11.31
CA ALA A 84 11.96 4.44 -11.90
C ALA A 84 10.86 5.19 -11.14
N ARG A 85 10.94 5.26 -9.80
CA ARG A 85 9.97 6.01 -8.99
C ARG A 85 10.10 7.50 -9.23
N LEU A 86 11.31 8.03 -9.27
CA LEU A 86 11.54 9.45 -9.58
C LEU A 86 11.01 9.81 -10.97
N GLU A 87 11.13 8.90 -11.93
CA GLU A 87 10.67 9.07 -13.32
C GLU A 87 9.16 8.86 -13.53
N GLY A 88 8.36 8.68 -12.49
CA GLY A 88 6.92 8.47 -12.69
C GLY A 88 6.51 7.04 -13.04
N ARG A 89 7.45 6.10 -13.20
CA ARG A 89 7.18 4.80 -13.85
C ARG A 89 6.70 3.68 -12.93
N VAL A 90 6.80 3.84 -11.62
CA VAL A 90 6.47 2.80 -10.63
C VAL A 90 5.88 3.45 -9.39
N LEU A 91 4.91 2.81 -8.73
CA LEU A 91 4.39 3.21 -7.42
C LEU A 91 5.34 2.76 -6.32
N GLY A 92 5.82 3.70 -5.51
CA GLY A 92 6.56 3.42 -4.27
C GLY A 92 5.87 4.03 -3.06
N VAL A 93 5.33 3.22 -2.16
CA VAL A 93 4.58 3.71 -1.00
C VAL A 93 5.48 3.83 0.24
N PRO A 94 5.38 4.91 1.04
CA PRO A 94 6.10 5.00 2.31
C PRO A 94 5.57 3.98 3.33
N ALA A 95 6.47 3.16 3.87
CA ALA A 95 6.23 2.21 4.96
C ALA A 95 7.30 2.41 6.05
N GLY A 96 6.99 3.24 7.05
CA GLY A 96 7.96 3.68 8.04
C GLY A 96 9.09 4.50 7.41
N ALA A 97 10.34 4.14 7.70
CA ALA A 97 11.53 4.82 7.16
C ALA A 97 11.94 4.37 5.75
N GLN A 98 11.22 3.43 5.15
CA GLN A 98 11.55 2.87 3.83
C GLN A 98 10.41 3.08 2.83
N THR A 99 10.74 3.00 1.54
CA THR A 99 9.77 2.90 0.45
C THR A 99 9.62 1.43 0.07
N VAL A 100 8.37 0.98 -0.05
CA VAL A 100 8.01 -0.34 -0.54
C VAL A 100 7.29 -0.24 -1.87
N TYR A 101 7.37 -1.31 -2.66
CA TYR A 101 6.87 -1.34 -4.04
C TYR A 101 5.90 -2.52 -4.17
N PRO A 102 4.58 -2.29 -4.28
CA PRO A 102 3.62 -3.37 -4.46
C PRO A 102 3.97 -4.26 -5.64
N ALA A 103 3.96 -5.59 -5.46
CA ALA A 103 4.48 -6.51 -6.48
C ALA A 103 3.61 -6.59 -7.75
N PHE A 104 2.29 -6.37 -7.64
CA PHE A 104 1.36 -6.51 -8.77
C PHE A 104 1.72 -5.65 -10.00
N GLN A 105 2.45 -4.56 -9.80
CA GLN A 105 2.80 -3.63 -10.87
C GLN A 105 3.91 -4.15 -11.79
N PHE A 106 4.60 -5.23 -11.42
CA PHE A 106 5.71 -5.78 -12.18
C PHE A 106 5.27 -7.02 -12.98
N ALA A 107 5.57 -7.02 -14.28
CA ALA A 107 5.35 -8.16 -15.17
C ALA A 107 6.49 -8.24 -16.20
N ASP A 108 7.00 -9.46 -16.43
CA ASP A 108 8.01 -9.76 -17.45
C ASP A 108 9.25 -8.86 -17.42
N GLY A 109 9.73 -8.49 -16.23
CA GLY A 109 10.91 -7.64 -16.07
C GLY A 109 10.65 -6.15 -16.27
N SER A 110 9.38 -5.73 -16.34
CA SER A 110 8.95 -4.36 -16.59
C SER A 110 7.82 -3.94 -15.63
N VAL A 111 7.45 -2.66 -15.64
CA VAL A 111 6.24 -2.18 -14.94
C VAL A 111 5.08 -2.17 -15.93
N LEU A 112 3.89 -2.55 -15.49
CA LEU A 112 2.65 -2.37 -16.24
C LEU A 112 2.53 -0.89 -16.70
N PRO A 113 2.37 -0.61 -18.01
CA PRO A 113 2.33 0.76 -18.53
C PRO A 113 1.30 1.67 -17.87
N VAL A 114 0.11 1.11 -17.56
CA VAL A 114 -0.99 1.80 -16.87
C VAL A 114 -0.59 2.45 -15.54
N ILE A 115 0.49 1.98 -14.90
CA ILE A 115 0.98 2.52 -13.64
C ILE A 115 1.57 3.91 -13.83
N ALA A 116 2.29 4.14 -14.94
CA ALA A 116 2.81 5.46 -15.25
C ALA A 116 1.68 6.45 -15.53
N ASP A 117 0.66 6.00 -16.26
CA ASP A 117 -0.53 6.82 -16.58
C ASP A 117 -1.32 7.17 -15.31
N LEU A 118 -1.56 6.20 -14.42
CA LEU A 118 -2.20 6.43 -13.13
C LEU A 118 -1.40 7.39 -12.25
N ARG A 119 -0.07 7.34 -12.30
CA ARG A 119 0.79 8.27 -11.55
C ARG A 119 0.72 9.68 -12.09
N THR A 120 0.66 9.85 -13.41
CA THR A 120 0.46 11.16 -14.05
C THR A 120 -0.89 11.75 -13.64
N LEU A 121 -1.97 10.99 -13.86
CA LEU A 121 -3.33 11.41 -13.53
C LEU A 121 -3.50 11.70 -12.04
N GLY A 122 -2.95 10.85 -11.19
CA GLY A 122 -2.97 11.05 -9.75
C GLY A 122 -2.22 12.32 -9.33
N ALA A 123 -1.04 12.59 -9.91
CA ALA A 123 -0.29 13.81 -9.63
C ALA A 123 -1.05 15.08 -10.05
N GLU A 124 -1.71 15.05 -11.21
CA GLU A 124 -2.56 16.15 -11.69
C GLU A 124 -3.74 16.42 -10.75
N ALA A 125 -4.32 15.38 -10.17
CA ALA A 125 -5.43 15.46 -9.21
C ALA A 125 -4.99 15.52 -7.73
N GLY A 126 -3.70 15.73 -7.44
CA GLY A 126 -3.18 15.85 -6.07
C GLY A 126 -3.18 14.56 -5.24
N GLN A 127 -3.33 13.40 -5.88
CA GLN A 127 -3.24 12.09 -5.24
C GLN A 127 -1.78 11.68 -5.03
N ASP A 128 -1.44 11.26 -3.82
CA ASP A 128 -0.14 10.64 -3.55
C ASP A 128 -0.13 9.15 -3.94
N GLU A 129 1.07 8.55 -4.01
CA GLU A 129 1.23 7.14 -4.42
C GLU A 129 0.50 6.16 -3.47
N ARG A 130 0.29 6.53 -2.20
CA ARG A 130 -0.48 5.71 -1.26
C ARG A 130 -1.96 5.78 -1.58
N ASN A 131 -2.51 6.96 -1.85
CA ASN A 131 -3.91 7.13 -2.20
C ASN A 131 -4.26 6.43 -3.52
N ILE A 132 -3.36 6.47 -4.51
CA ILE A 132 -3.52 5.68 -5.74
C ILE A 132 -3.61 4.18 -5.41
N LEU A 133 -2.71 3.67 -4.57
CA LEU A 133 -2.73 2.27 -4.15
C LEU A 133 -4.02 1.91 -3.40
N LEU A 134 -4.42 2.73 -2.42
CA LEU A 134 -5.65 2.49 -1.65
C LEU A 134 -6.89 2.50 -2.56
N TRP A 135 -6.94 3.42 -3.53
CA TRP A 135 -8.02 3.50 -4.49
C TRP A 135 -8.10 2.25 -5.38
N LEU A 136 -6.95 1.76 -5.89
CA LEU A 136 -6.91 0.53 -6.69
C LEU A 136 -7.52 -0.68 -5.97
N PHE A 137 -7.31 -0.79 -4.66
CA PHE A 137 -7.78 -1.90 -3.83
C PHE A 137 -9.14 -1.64 -3.15
N SER A 138 -9.76 -0.48 -3.38
CA SER A 138 -11.05 -0.14 -2.81
C SER A 138 -12.17 -0.37 -3.82
N PRO A 139 -13.32 -0.95 -3.40
CA PRO A 139 -14.51 -0.99 -4.25
C PRO A 139 -14.93 0.43 -4.67
N THR A 140 -15.32 0.58 -5.92
CA THR A 140 -15.77 1.86 -6.48
C THR A 140 -17.08 1.72 -7.26
N THR A 141 -17.91 2.77 -7.19
CA THR A 141 -19.18 2.86 -7.92
C THR A 141 -19.01 3.36 -9.35
N TYR A 142 -17.81 3.83 -9.72
CA TYR A 142 -17.49 4.25 -11.08
C TYR A 142 -17.31 3.05 -12.03
N LEU A 143 -17.11 1.84 -11.51
CA LEU A 143 -17.08 0.62 -12.30
C LEU A 143 -18.50 0.09 -12.56
N PRO A 144 -18.83 -0.35 -13.80
CA PRO A 144 -20.19 -0.80 -14.16
C PRO A 144 -20.76 -1.92 -13.27
N SER A 145 -19.91 -2.85 -12.82
CA SER A 145 -20.32 -3.99 -11.99
C SER A 145 -20.13 -3.79 -10.49
N ALA A 146 -19.69 -2.59 -10.04
CA ALA A 146 -19.16 -2.33 -8.70
C ALA A 146 -18.04 -3.32 -8.31
N GLY A 147 -16.82 -2.84 -8.17
CA GLY A 147 -15.67 -3.71 -7.92
C GLY A 147 -14.42 -2.90 -7.61
N ARG A 148 -13.27 -3.56 -7.50
CA ARG A 148 -12.00 -2.87 -7.27
C ARG A 148 -11.30 -2.65 -8.60
N PRO A 149 -10.74 -1.45 -8.87
CA PRO A 149 -9.98 -1.22 -10.09
C PRO A 149 -8.82 -2.20 -10.30
N ILE A 150 -8.19 -2.70 -9.22
CA ILE A 150 -7.12 -3.69 -9.29
C ILE A 150 -7.55 -4.99 -10.00
N ASP A 151 -8.81 -5.39 -9.86
CA ASP A 151 -9.32 -6.67 -10.37
C ASP A 151 -9.40 -6.69 -11.91
N ILE A 152 -9.41 -5.51 -12.54
CA ILE A 152 -9.44 -5.36 -14.01
C ILE A 152 -8.19 -4.66 -14.57
N LEU A 153 -7.21 -4.32 -13.73
CA LEU A 153 -6.05 -3.50 -14.11
C LEU A 153 -5.28 -4.07 -15.31
N ILE A 154 -5.15 -5.39 -15.40
CA ILE A 154 -4.44 -6.07 -16.49
C ILE A 154 -5.36 -6.33 -17.68
N SER A 155 -6.61 -6.74 -17.44
CA SER A 155 -7.54 -7.11 -18.51
C SER A 155 -8.16 -5.92 -19.23
N ASP A 156 -8.36 -4.81 -18.52
CA ASP A 156 -8.96 -3.58 -19.03
C ASP A 156 -8.35 -2.33 -18.37
N PRO A 157 -7.07 -2.02 -18.67
CA PRO A 157 -6.39 -0.85 -18.12
C PRO A 157 -7.04 0.47 -18.56
N ALA A 158 -7.68 0.50 -19.74
CA ALA A 158 -8.32 1.71 -20.26
C ALA A 158 -9.51 2.13 -19.39
N THR A 159 -10.34 1.16 -18.96
CA THR A 159 -11.44 1.42 -18.04
C THR A 159 -10.95 1.86 -16.66
N VAL A 160 -9.84 1.30 -16.16
CA VAL A 160 -9.24 1.77 -14.90
C VAL A 160 -8.85 3.23 -14.98
N LEU A 161 -8.20 3.67 -16.06
CA LEU A 161 -7.81 5.07 -16.25
C LEU A 161 -9.01 6.00 -16.35
N ALA A 162 -10.03 5.62 -17.14
CA ALA A 162 -11.25 6.41 -17.27
C ALA A 162 -11.98 6.58 -15.93
N VAL A 163 -12.03 5.53 -15.12
CA VAL A 163 -12.66 5.55 -13.79
C VAL A 163 -11.80 6.33 -12.79
N ALA A 164 -10.48 6.29 -12.89
CA ALA A 164 -9.60 7.13 -12.09
C ALA A 164 -9.83 8.62 -12.38
N GLU A 165 -9.99 8.98 -13.65
CA GLU A 165 -10.21 10.36 -14.08
C GLU A 165 -11.54 10.89 -13.52
N GLN A 166 -12.60 10.09 -13.62
CA GLN A 166 -13.90 10.42 -13.02
C GLN A 166 -13.85 10.53 -11.49
N ALA A 167 -13.09 9.65 -10.83
CA ALA A 167 -13.02 9.61 -9.37
C ALA A 167 -12.20 10.76 -8.77
N TRP A 168 -11.18 11.23 -9.47
CA TRP A 168 -10.24 12.22 -8.93
C TRP A 168 -10.47 13.63 -9.46
N ASN A 169 -11.13 13.78 -10.61
CA ASN A 169 -11.37 15.09 -11.23
C ASN A 169 -12.79 15.64 -10.94
N ILE A 170 -13.34 15.36 -9.75
CA ILE A 170 -14.61 15.93 -9.32
C ILE A 170 -14.36 17.37 -8.86
N GLU A 171 -14.57 18.33 -9.76
CA GLU A 171 -14.76 19.73 -9.36
C GLU A 171 -16.10 19.85 -8.63
N TRP A 172 -16.07 20.37 -7.41
CA TRP A 172 -17.26 20.71 -6.61
C TRP A 172 -17.64 22.18 -6.78
#